data_AF-A0A966KM54-F1
#
_entry.id   AF-A0A966KM54-F1
#
_cell.length_a   1.000
_cell.length_b   1.000
_cell.length_c   1.000
_cell.angle_alpha   90.00
_cell.angle_beta   90.00
_cell.angle_gamma   90.00
#
_symmetry.space_group_name_H-M   'P 1'
#
loop_
_entity.id
_entity.type
_entity.pdbx_description
1 polymer ?
#
loop_
_entity_poly.entity_id
_entity_poly.type
_entity_poly.pdbx_seq_one_letter_code
_entity_poly.pdbx_strand_id
1 'polypeptide(L)' 'YSKLSPSTLGKIIALYEHRVFVEGIILGINSFDQWGVELGKVLAEELTQIIAGKKSAATKDGSTKMLLARIGTYKNT' A
#
# COMPACT_ATOMS: atom_id res chain seq x y z
N TYR A 1 26.76 11.69 -18.61
CA TYR A 1 26.74 10.27 -19.02
C TYR A 1 26.45 10.20 -20.52
N SER A 2 27.41 9.80 -21.36
CA SER A 2 27.28 9.85 -22.82
C SER A 2 26.36 8.79 -23.41
N LYS A 3 26.05 7.71 -22.67
CA LYS A 3 25.07 6.68 -23.02
C LYS A 3 24.52 5.99 -21.77
N LEU A 4 23.23 5.68 -21.77
CA LEU A 4 22.60 4.83 -20.76
C LEU A 4 22.95 3.35 -21.05
N SER A 5 24.19 2.96 -20.72
CA SER A 5 24.60 1.55 -20.72
C SER A 5 24.12 0.85 -19.44
N PRO A 6 24.13 -0.50 -19.38
CA PRO A 6 23.80 -1.22 -18.14
C PRO A 6 24.63 -0.77 -16.94
N SER A 7 25.93 -0.51 -17.13
CA SER A 7 26.81 0.02 -16.07
C SER A 7 26.41 1.43 -15.63
N THR A 8 26.10 2.32 -16.58
CA THR A 8 25.62 3.67 -16.26
C THR A 8 24.29 3.64 -15.50
N LEU A 9 23.35 2.79 -15.93
CA LEU A 9 22.05 2.64 -15.26
C LEU A 9 22.25 2.14 -13.82
N GLY A 10 23.08 1.12 -13.61
CA GLY A 10 23.37 0.61 -12.27
C GLY A 10 23.96 1.68 -11.35
N LYS A 11 24.86 2.53 -11.85
CA LYS A 11 25.41 3.67 -11.09
C LYS A 11 24.35 4.69 -10.72
N ILE A 12 23.40 4.96 -11.61
CA ILE A 12 22.29 5.89 -11.35
C ILE A 12 21.37 5.31 -10.27
N ILE A 13 21.01 4.03 -10.36
CA ILE A 13 20.17 3.37 -9.34
C ILE A 13 20.87 3.42 -7.97
N ALA A 14 22.12 2.97 -7.90
CA ALA A 14 22.90 2.96 -6.65
C ALA A 14 23.06 4.37 -6.04
N LEU A 15 23.22 5.40 -6.88
CA LEU A 15 23.26 6.79 -6.43
C LEU A 15 21.96 7.18 -5.71
N TYR A 16 20.80 6.81 -6.24
CA TYR A 16 19.51 7.12 -5.62
C TYR A 16 19.24 6.25 -4.37
N GLU A 17 19.64 4.98 -4.37
CA GLU A 17 19.57 4.12 -3.18
C GLU A 17 20.37 4.72 -2.02
N HIS A 18 21.61 5.15 -2.27
CA HIS A 18 22.43 5.79 -1.24
C HIS A 18 21.92 7.16 -0.83
N ARG A 19 21.34 7.95 -1.74
CA ARG A 19 20.68 9.20 -1.40
C ARG A 19 19.52 8.98 -0.42
N VAL A 20 18.61 8.05 -0.72
CA VAL A 20 17.47 7.70 0.15
C VAL A 20 17.94 7.16 1.50
N PHE A 21 19.02 6.36 1.51
CA PHE A 21 19.64 5.90 2.74
C PHE A 21 20.15 7.08 3.61
N VAL A 22 20.94 8.00 3.05
CA VAL A 22 21.47 9.15 3.78
C VAL A 22 20.35 10.05 4.31
N GLU A 23 19.33 10.32 3.49
CA GLU A 23 18.15 11.08 3.91
C GLU A 23 17.45 10.41 5.11
N GLY A 24 17.30 9.09 5.10
CA GLY A 24 16.73 8.34 6.24
C GLY A 24 17.55 8.46 7.52
N ILE A 25 18.88 8.36 7.41
CA ILE A 25 19.79 8.54 8.56
C ILE A 25 19.67 9.96 9.13
N ILE A 26 19.64 10.99 8.30
CA ILE A 26 19.48 12.39 8.73
C ILE A 26 18.15 12.59 9.46
N LEU A 27 17.07 12.00 8.95
CA LEU A 27 15.73 12.09 9.52
C LEU A 27 15.52 11.19 10.75
N GLY A 28 16.47 10.31 11.07
CA GLY A 28 16.34 9.36 12.16
C GLY A 28 15.23 8.32 11.95
N ILE A 29 14.92 8.00 10.69
CA ILE A 29 13.91 7.00 10.31
C ILE A 29 14.57 5.80 9.65
N ASN A 30 13.89 4.66 9.69
CA ASN A 30 14.39 3.44 9.07
C ASN A 30 13.94 3.35 7.60
N SER A 31 14.85 3.58 6.66
CA SER A 31 14.57 3.48 5.21
C SER A 31 14.28 2.06 4.71
N PHE A 32 14.43 1.04 5.56
CA PHE A 32 14.32 -0.37 5.16
C PHE A 32 13.10 -1.08 5.74
N ASP A 33 12.28 -0.41 6.56
CA ASP A 33 10.99 -0.97 7.00
C ASP A 33 9.81 -0.44 6.19
N GLN A 34 8.66 -1.09 6.40
CA GLN A 34 7.43 -0.82 5.65
C GLN A 34 6.19 -1.17 6.47
N TRP A 35 6.16 -0.82 7.76
CA TRP A 35 5.03 -1.14 8.66
C TRP A 35 3.70 -0.55 8.19
N GLY A 36 3.73 0.57 7.47
CA GLY A 36 2.54 1.28 7.01
C GLY A 36 1.62 0.48 6.07
N VAL A 37 2.08 -0.64 5.51
CA VAL A 37 1.26 -1.47 4.60
C VAL A 37 0.31 -2.43 5.35
N GLU A 38 0.60 -2.74 6.61
CA GLU A 38 -0.03 -3.87 7.30
C GLU A 38 -1.50 -3.62 7.63
N LEU A 39 -1.86 -2.42 8.10
CA LEU A 39 -3.26 -2.10 8.40
C LEU A 39 -4.14 -2.20 7.13
N GLY A 40 -3.62 -1.75 5.99
CA GLY A 40 -4.32 -1.85 4.71
C GLY A 40 -4.60 -3.30 4.31
N LYS A 41 -3.62 -4.19 4.48
CA LYS A 41 -3.78 -5.64 4.21
C LYS A 41 -4.85 -6.26 5.12
N VAL A 42 -4.78 -6.00 6.43
CA VAL A 42 -5.76 -6.51 7.41
C VAL A 42 -7.18 -6.04 7.07
N LEU A 43 -7.33 -4.75 6.77
CA LEU A 43 -8.63 -4.19 6.40
C LEU A 43 -9.17 -4.78 5.09
N ALA A 44 -8.32 -4.97 4.08
CA ALA A 44 -8.71 -5.54 2.79
C ALA A 44 -9.15 -7.00 2.90
N GLU A 45 -8.45 -7.81 3.70
CA GLU A 45 -8.82 -9.20 3.99
C GLU A 45 -10.20 -9.27 4.68
N GLU A 46 -10.42 -8.44 5.68
CA GLU A 46 -11.70 -8.40 6.38
C GLU A 46 -12.86 -7.94 5.47
N LEU A 47 -12.64 -6.89 4.67
CA LEU A 47 -13.63 -6.39 3.72
C LEU A 47 -13.97 -7.45 2.67
N THR A 48 -12.99 -8.24 2.23
CA THR A 48 -13.22 -9.36 1.30
C THR A 48 -14.18 -10.39 1.89
N GLN A 49 -14.04 -10.74 3.17
CA GLN A 49 -14.98 -11.66 3.85
C GLN A 49 -16.38 -11.06 3.99
N ILE A 50 -16.48 -9.75 4.26
CA ILE A 50 -17.77 -9.06 4.35
C ILE A 50 -18.48 -9.03 2.98
N ILE A 51 -17.75 -8.71 1.91
CA ILE A 51 -18.28 -8.68 0.54
C ILE A 51 -18.71 -10.09 0.07
N ALA A 52 -18.03 -11.14 0.54
CA ALA A 52 -18.40 -12.53 0.28
C ALA A 52 -19.61 -13.02 1.11
N GLY A 53 -20.19 -12.17 1.96
CA GLY A 53 -21.30 -12.52 2.84
C GLY A 53 -20.91 -13.41 4.03
N LYS A 54 -19.61 -13.64 4.26
CA LYS A 54 -19.09 -14.52 5.32
C LYS A 54 -18.94 -13.82 6.67
N LYS A 55 -18.99 -12.48 6.70
CA LYS A 55 -18.85 -11.66 7.91
C LYS A 55 -19.78 -10.44 7.86
N SER A 56 -20.25 -9.99 9.03
CA SER A 56 -21.08 -8.79 9.15
C SER A 56 -20.25 -7.50 9.11
N ALA A 57 -20.81 -6.44 8.51
CA ALA A 57 -20.24 -5.10 8.48
C ALA A 57 -20.60 -4.24 9.71
N ALA A 58 -21.28 -4.79 10.72
CA ALA A 58 -21.88 -4.02 11.82
C ALA A 58 -20.87 -3.15 12.61
N THR A 59 -19.62 -3.58 12.72
CA THR A 59 -18.55 -2.86 13.44
C THR A 59 -17.81 -1.83 12.60
N LYS A 60 -18.08 -1.74 11.30
CA LYS A 60 -17.44 -0.77 10.40
C LYS A 60 -18.05 0.63 10.54
N ASP A 61 -17.29 1.63 10.15
CA ASP A 61 -17.76 3.02 10.13
C ASP A 61 -18.88 3.24 9.09
N GLY A 62 -19.57 4.37 9.20
CA GLY A 62 -20.72 4.68 8.35
C GLY A 62 -20.39 4.81 6.86
N SER A 63 -19.21 5.33 6.53
CA SER A 63 -18.76 5.47 5.14
C SER A 63 -18.53 4.09 4.51
N THR A 64 -17.77 3.24 5.20
CA THR A 64 -17.49 1.87 4.74
C THR A 64 -18.78 1.05 4.55
N LYS A 65 -19.73 1.15 5.49
CA LYS A 65 -21.05 0.48 5.36
C LYS A 65 -21.84 0.96 4.15
N MET A 66 -21.88 2.27 3.92
CA MET A 66 -22.59 2.85 2.77
C MET A 66 -22.01 2.37 1.44
N LEU A 67 -20.68 2.35 1.32
CA LEU A 67 -20.00 1.86 0.12
C LEU A 67 -20.24 0.37 -0.12
N LEU A 68 -20.20 -0.45 0.94
CA LEU A 68 -20.52 -1.89 0.85
C LEU A 68 -21.97 -2.13 0.38
N ALA A 69 -22.93 -1.37 0.91
CA ALA A 69 -24.32 -1.44 0.47
C ALA A 69 -24.46 -1.09 -1.02
N ARG A 70 -23.78 -0.02 -1.47
CA ARG A 70 -23.77 0.38 -2.88
C ARG A 70 -23.18 -0.69 -3.79
N ILE A 71 -22.08 -1.33 -3.39
CA ILE A 71 -21.47 -2.46 -4.12
C ILE A 71 -22.44 -3.64 -4.20
N GLY A 72 -23.15 -3.94 -3.11
CA GLY A 72 -24.18 -4.98 -3.09
C GLY A 72 -25.30 -4.76 -4.09
N THR A 73 -25.75 -3.50 -4.26
CA THR A 73 -26.76 -3.15 -5.28
C THR A 73 -26.26 -3.47 -6.70
N TYR A 74 -25.01 -3.15 -7.04
CA TYR A 74 -24.44 -3.43 -8.37
C TYR A 74 -24.23 -4.92 -8.66
N LYS A 75 -24.00 -5.75 -7.65
CA LYS A 75 -23.87 -7.21 -7.85
C LYS A 75 -25.21 -7.90 -8.15
N ASN A 76 -26.33 -7.26 -7.79
CA ASN A 76 -27.67 -7.82 -7.95
C ASN A 76 -28.43 -7.24 -9.15
N THR A 77 -27.85 -6.29 -9.88
CA THR A 77 -28.29 -5.82 -11.21
C THR A 77 -27.55 -6.59 -12.29
#